data_AF-A0A484XM69-F1
#
_entry.id   AF-A0A484XM69-F1
#
_cell.length_a   1.000
_cell.length_b   1.000
_cell.length_c   1.000
_cell.angle_alpha   90.00
_cell.angle_beta   90.00
_cell.angle_gamma   90.00
#
_symmetry.space_group_name_H-M   'P 1'
#
loop_
_entity.id
_entity.type
_entity.pdbx_description
1 polymer ?
#
loop_
_entity_poly.entity_id
_entity_poly.type
_entity_poly.pdbx_seq_one_letter_code
_entity_poly.pdbx_strand_id
1 'polypeptide(L)'
;MHAVLTAANPMVRFIGSDNMQQNRELFSVWLQTLPKWEQTTTPYLFLHTPDIAQAPELVDALWQALQAAVPSVGSAPTIPQQSSLF
;
A
#
# COMPACT_ATOMS: atom_id res chain seq x y z
N MET A 1 -3.69 -14.21 8.62
CA MET A 1 -2.31 -13.89 9.05
C MET A 1 -2.40 -12.85 10.16
N HIS A 2 -1.53 -12.90 11.18
CA HIS A 2 -1.46 -11.88 12.24
C HIS A 2 -0.07 -11.23 12.20
N ALA A 3 0.01 -9.93 11.90
CA ALA A 3 1.27 -9.19 11.92
C ALA A 3 1.58 -8.74 13.35
N VAL A 4 2.81 -9.00 13.82
CA VAL A 4 3.27 -8.62 15.15
C VAL A 4 4.23 -7.44 15.03
N LEU A 5 4.00 -6.41 15.85
CA LEU A 5 4.86 -5.24 15.93
C LEU A 5 6.13 -5.60 16.70
N THR A 6 7.29 -5.51 16.05
CA THR A 6 8.61 -5.87 16.64
C THR A 6 9.57 -4.68 16.71
N ALA A 7 9.21 -3.53 16.14
CA ALA A 7 10.04 -2.35 16.08
C ALA A 7 9.20 -1.06 16.16
N ALA A 8 9.83 0.04 16.54
CA ALA A 8 9.21 1.38 16.58
C ALA A 8 8.88 1.94 15.18
N ASN A 9 9.47 1.37 14.13
CA ASN A 9 9.31 1.76 12.73
C ASN A 9 9.08 0.51 11.87
N PRO A 10 7.89 -0.12 11.94
CA PRO A 10 7.64 -1.36 11.22
C PRO A 10 7.59 -1.12 9.71
N MET A 11 8.09 -2.09 8.92
CA MET A 11 8.03 -2.03 7.45
C MET A 11 7.07 -3.09 6.93
N VAL A 12 6.12 -2.67 6.10
CA VAL A 12 5.19 -3.53 5.35
C VAL A 12 5.57 -3.47 3.88
N ARG A 13 5.93 -4.62 3.31
CA ARG A 13 6.14 -4.76 1.86
C ARG A 13 4.99 -5.59 1.29
N PHE A 14 4.09 -4.94 0.56
CA PHE A 14 3.01 -5.60 -0.15
C PHE A 14 3.43 -5.90 -1.59
N ILE A 15 3.24 -7.15 -2.01
CA ILE A 15 3.55 -7.62 -3.36
C ILE A 15 2.20 -7.87 -4.05
N GLY A 16 1.81 -6.98 -4.95
CA GLY A 16 0.58 -7.13 -5.73
C GLY A 16 0.76 -8.09 -6.90
N SER A 17 -0.32 -8.75 -7.32
CA SER A 17 -0.41 -9.50 -8.57
C SER A 17 -0.97 -8.62 -9.70
N ASP A 18 -1.11 -9.21 -10.88
CA ASP A 18 -1.85 -8.64 -12.02
C ASP A 18 -3.37 -8.54 -11.78
N ASN A 19 -3.89 -9.24 -10.76
CA ASN A 19 -5.30 -9.22 -10.40
C ASN A 19 -5.61 -8.15 -9.33
N MET A 20 -6.10 -6.99 -9.77
CA MET A 20 -6.43 -5.88 -8.87
C MET A 20 -7.54 -6.17 -7.86
N GLN A 21 -8.48 -7.06 -8.19
CA GLN A 21 -9.51 -7.48 -7.25
C GLN A 21 -8.89 -8.30 -6.10
N GLN A 22 -8.03 -9.25 -6.44
CA GLN A 22 -7.27 -10.02 -5.46
C GLN A 22 -6.38 -9.12 -4.60
N ASN A 23 -5.74 -8.11 -5.21
CA ASN A 23 -4.92 -7.14 -4.47
C ASN A 23 -5.74 -6.40 -3.40
N ARG A 24 -6.96 -5.95 -3.72
CA ARG A 24 -7.86 -5.31 -2.74
C ARG A 24 -8.20 -6.23 -1.58
N GLU A 25 -8.55 -7.48 -1.88
CA GLU A 25 -8.93 -8.49 -0.88
C GLU A 25 -7.78 -8.81 0.06
N LEU A 26 -6.58 -9.06 -0.48
CA LEU A 26 -5.39 -9.36 0.30
C LEU A 26 -4.91 -8.14 1.11
N PHE A 27 -5.07 -6.93 0.56
CA PHE A 27 -4.67 -5.69 1.23
C PHE A 27 -5.60 -5.30 2.40
N SER A 28 -6.81 -5.86 2.47
CA SER A 28 -7.81 -5.55 3.51
C SER A 28 -7.29 -5.75 4.94
N VAL A 29 -6.37 -6.69 5.17
CA VAL A 29 -5.73 -6.92 6.47
C VAL A 29 -4.90 -5.70 6.89
N TRP A 30 -4.22 -5.05 5.94
CA TRP A 30 -3.39 -3.88 6.20
C TRP A 30 -4.23 -2.64 6.47
N LEU A 31 -5.40 -2.51 5.84
CA LEU A 31 -6.37 -1.45 6.16
C LEU A 31 -6.84 -1.49 7.62
N GLN A 32 -6.83 -2.67 8.26
CA GLN A 32 -7.17 -2.81 9.68
C GLN A 32 -5.96 -2.69 10.61
N THR A 33 -4.75 -2.90 10.09
CA THR A 33 -3.52 -3.01 10.90
C THR A 33 -2.77 -1.69 10.97
N LEU A 34 -2.58 -1.00 9.83
CA LEU A 34 -1.83 0.25 9.75
C LEU A 34 -2.39 1.36 10.67
N PRO A 35 -3.72 1.59 10.77
CA PRO A 35 -4.25 2.62 11.66
C PRO A 35 -3.98 2.33 13.15
N LYS A 36 -3.83 1.06 13.53
CA LYS A 36 -3.51 0.67 14.90
C LYS A 36 -2.03 0.91 15.20
N TRP A 37 -1.17 0.64 14.23
CA TRP A 37 0.27 0.80 14.39
C TRP A 37 0.67 2.28 14.43
N GLU A 38 0.06 3.13 13.61
CA GLU A 38 0.36 4.56 13.56
C GLU A 38 0.13 5.30 14.89
N GLN A 39 -0.74 4.78 15.76
CA GLN A 39 -0.99 5.36 17.08
C GLN A 39 0.24 5.37 17.98
N THR A 40 1.21 4.48 17.74
CA THR A 40 2.37 4.27 18.63
C THR A 40 3.71 4.14 17.89
N THR A 41 3.69 4.07 16.56
CA THR A 41 4.86 3.84 15.70
C THR A 41 4.77 4.62 14.41
N THR A 42 5.85 4.62 13.62
CA THR A 42 5.84 5.17 12.26
C THR A 42 5.97 4.02 11.25
N PRO A 43 4.85 3.48 10.74
CA PRO A 43 4.88 2.40 9.77
C PRO A 43 5.33 2.90 8.38
N TYR A 44 6.18 2.12 7.72
CA TYR A 44 6.56 2.33 6.32
C TYR A 44 5.87 1.29 5.44
N LEU A 45 5.16 1.73 4.40
CA LEU A 45 4.47 0.87 3.43
C LEU A 45 5.13 0.98 2.06
N PHE A 46 5.52 -0.17 1.51
CA PHE A 46 6.04 -0.31 0.14
C PHE A 46 5.08 -1.16 -0.69
N LEU A 47 4.59 -0.59 -1.79
CA LEU A 47 3.76 -1.27 -2.78
C LEU A 47 4.59 -1.57 -4.03
N HIS A 48 4.59 -2.82 -4.49
CA HIS A 48 5.21 -3.19 -5.77
C HIS A 48 4.50 -4.40 -6.38
N THR A 49 4.63 -4.56 -7.69
CA THR A 49 4.31 -5.80 -8.42
C THR A 49 5.62 -6.47 -8.87
N PRO A 50 5.63 -7.79 -9.15
CA PRO A 50 6.83 -8.50 -9.61
C PRO A 50 7.54 -7.82 -10.79
N ASP A 51 6.77 -7.33 -11.76
CA ASP A 51 7.30 -6.72 -12.99
C ASP A 51 7.37 -5.19 -12.93
N ILE A 52 6.99 -4.56 -11.81
CA ILE A 52 6.92 -3.10 -11.57
C ILE A 52 5.91 -2.34 -12.47
N ALA A 53 5.62 -2.85 -13.67
CA ALA A 53 4.79 -2.20 -14.68
C ALA A 53 3.40 -1.81 -14.15
N GLN A 54 2.79 -2.64 -13.31
CA GLN A 54 1.45 -2.42 -12.73
C GLN A 54 1.49 -1.75 -11.35
N ALA A 55 2.65 -1.28 -10.88
CA ALA A 55 2.72 -0.55 -9.61
C ALA A 55 1.84 0.72 -9.60
N PRO A 56 1.73 1.51 -10.69
CA PRO A 56 0.76 2.60 -10.79
C PRO A 56 -0.69 2.16 -10.57
N GLU A 57 -1.11 1.12 -11.28
CA GLU A 57 -2.48 0.58 -11.22
C GLU A 57 -2.79 0.02 -9.84
N LEU A 58 -1.80 -0.59 -9.18
CA LEU A 58 -1.90 -1.07 -7.81
C LEU A 58 -2.11 0.10 -6.83
N VAL A 59 -1.35 1.19 -6.99
CA VAL A 59 -1.52 2.41 -6.17
C VAL A 59 -2.93 2.96 -6.36
N ASP A 60 -3.38 3.15 -7.60
CA ASP A 60 -4.72 3.65 -7.92
C ASP A 60 -5.82 2.76 -7.33
N ALA A 61 -5.63 1.43 -7.39
CA ALA A 61 -6.58 0.49 -6.84
C ALA A 61 -6.71 0.58 -5.32
N LEU A 62 -5.61 0.83 -4.60
CA LEU A 62 -5.57 0.76 -3.14
C LEU A 62 -5.72 2.12 -2.45
N TRP A 63 -5.35 3.22 -3.12
CA TRP A 63 -5.14 4.51 -2.46
C TRP A 63 -6.37 5.05 -1.74
N GLN A 64 -7.54 5.00 -2.38
CA GLN A 64 -8.76 5.52 -1.78
C GLN A 64 -9.11 4.81 -0.46
N ALA A 65 -8.97 3.49 -0.43
CA ALA A 65 -9.23 2.70 0.78
C ALA A 65 -8.14 2.93 1.84
N LEU A 66 -6.88 3.06 1.42
CA LEU A 66 -5.76 3.38 2.30
C LEU A 66 -5.94 4.74 2.96
N GLN A 67 -6.27 5.79 2.19
CA GLN A 67 -6.51 7.13 2.70
C GLN A 67 -7.70 7.17 3.66
N ALA A 68 -8.76 6.43 3.38
CA ALA A 68 -9.91 6.33 4.29
C ALA A 68 -9.54 5.69 5.64
N ALA A 69 -8.65 4.70 5.63
CA ALA A 69 -8.18 4.03 6.84
C ALA A 69 -7.09 4.82 7.59
N VAL A 70 -6.21 5.48 6.84
CA VAL A 70 -4.99 6.17 7.31
C VAL A 70 -4.91 7.56 6.65
N PRO A 71 -5.66 8.57 7.15
CA PRO A 71 -5.74 9.88 6.51
C PRO A 71 -4.40 10.63 6.44
N SER A 72 -3.44 10.30 7.31
CA SER A 72 -2.10 10.89 7.36
C SER A 72 -1.25 10.61 6.11
N VAL A 73 -1.61 9.61 5.31
CA VAL A 73 -0.94 9.31 4.03
C VAL A 73 -1.10 10.44 3.02
N GLY A 74 -2.09 11.32 3.21
CA GLY A 74 -2.33 12.47 2.35
C GLY A 74 -2.98 12.13 1.02
N SER A 75 -2.94 13.08 0.09
CA SER A 75 -3.48 12.93 -1.26
C SER A 75 -2.71 11.88 -2.08
N ALA A 76 -3.39 11.29 -3.06
CA ALA A 76 -2.74 10.36 -3.98
C ALA A 76 -1.51 11.01 -4.63
N PRO A 77 -0.37 10.30 -4.71
CA PRO A 77 0.79 10.82 -5.40
C PRO A 77 0.41 11.03 -6.87
N THR A 78 0.87 12.13 -7.46
CA THR A 78 0.80 12.29 -8.90
C THR A 78 1.70 11.23 -9.52
N ILE A 79 1.11 10.17 -10.08
CA ILE A 79 1.88 9.14 -10.77
C ILE A 79 2.18 9.68 -12.18
N PRO A 80 3.45 9.96 -12.52
CA PRO A 80 3.78 10.36 -13.87
C PRO A 80 3.42 9.20 -14.80
N GLN A 81 2.47 9.42 -15.71
CA GLN A 81 2.21 8.49 -16.80
C GLN A 81 3.43 8.51 -17.73
N GLN A 82 4.35 7.58 -17.52
CA GLN A 82 5.48 7.42 -18.42
C GLN A 82 4.95 6.83 -19.74
N SER A 83 4.65 7.72 -20.68
CA SER A 83 4.03 7.40 -21.97
C SER A 83 5.04 6.88 -23.01
N SER A 84 6.32 6.75 -22.64
CA SER A 84 7.40 6.30 -23.50
C SER A 84 8.49 5.59 -22.70
N LEU A 85 8.99 4.46 -23.22
CA LEU A 85 10.22 3.79 -22.76
C LEU A 85 11.45 4.26 -23.56
N PHE A 86 11.39 5.47 -24.12
CA PHE A 86 12.45 6.13 -24.88
C PHE A 86 12.52 7.60 -24.53
#